data_AF-A0A661SWN7-F1
#
_entry.id   AF-A0A661SWN7-F1
#
_cell.length_a   1.000
_cell.length_b   1.000
_cell.length_c   1.000
_cell.angle_alpha   90.00
_cell.angle_beta   90.00
_cell.angle_gamma   90.00
#
_symmetry.space_group_name_H-M   'P 1'
#
loop_
_entity.id
_entity.type
_entity.pdbx_description
1 polymer ?
#
loop_
_entity_poly.entity_id
_entity_poly.type
_entity_poly.pdbx_seq_one_letter_code
_entity_poly.pdbx_strand_id
1 'polypeptide(L)' 'KESEETVLLTFDGQVGFDLHHRDEVVIYRSEAMIRLLTPPGHSYFEILRTKLMWGGVTYNSNGDR' A
#
# COMPACT_ATOMS: atom_id res chain seq x y z
N LYS A 1 -24.29 -4.10 26.15
CA LYS A 1 -24.58 -4.39 24.73
C LYS A 1 -23.27 -4.25 24.00
N GLU A 2 -22.65 -5.36 23.60
CA GLU A 2 -21.60 -5.29 22.58
C GLU A 2 -22.25 -4.70 21.33
N SER A 3 -21.64 -3.66 20.78
CA SER A 3 -22.06 -3.11 19.49
C SER A 3 -21.81 -4.17 18.43
N GLU A 4 -22.85 -4.52 17.66
CA GLU A 4 -22.71 -5.28 16.41
C GLU A 4 -22.03 -4.39 15.36
N GLU A 5 -20.79 -4.02 15.61
CA GLU A 5 -19.99 -3.27 14.65
C GLU A 5 -19.40 -4.30 13.67
N THR A 6 -20.01 -4.40 12.50
CA THR A 6 -19.57 -5.33 11.45
C THR A 6 -18.16 -4.94 10.99
N VAL A 7 -17.19 -5.81 11.23
CA VAL A 7 -15.82 -5.65 10.75
C VAL A 7 -15.71 -6.31 9.38
N LEU A 8 -15.19 -5.60 8.39
CA LEU A 8 -14.98 -6.12 7.04
C LEU A 8 -13.49 -6.37 6.81
N LEU A 9 -13.11 -7.63 6.58
CA LEU A 9 -11.79 -8.00 6.07
C LEU A 9 -11.77 -7.79 4.55
N THR A 10 -10.80 -7.04 4.04
CA THR A 10 -10.64 -6.86 2.60
C THR A 10 -9.29 -7.35 2.09
N PHE A 11 -9.28 -7.96 0.91
CA PHE A 11 -8.07 -8.28 0.16
C PHE A 11 -7.95 -7.29 -1.01
N ASP A 12 -6.83 -6.56 -1.05
CA ASP A 12 -6.51 -5.51 -2.03
C ASP A 12 -7.59 -4.43 -2.22
N GLY A 13 -8.53 -4.30 -1.27
CA GLY A 13 -9.68 -3.41 -1.37
C GLY A 13 -10.72 -3.81 -2.43
N GLN A 14 -10.58 -4.99 -3.06
CA GLN A 14 -11.47 -5.47 -4.11
C GLN A 14 -12.44 -6.55 -3.62
N VAL A 15 -11.99 -7.42 -2.73
CA VAL A 15 -12.79 -8.52 -2.18
C VAL A 15 -12.98 -8.30 -0.69
N GLY A 16 -14.22 -8.37 -0.20
CA GLY A 16 -14.58 -8.18 1.20
C GLY A 16 -15.22 -9.43 1.82
N PHE A 17 -14.97 -9.65 3.11
CA PHE A 17 -15.50 -10.73 3.92
C PHE A 17 -15.95 -10.19 5.28
N ASP A 18 -17.13 -10.58 5.74
CA ASP A 18 -17.59 -10.25 7.09
C ASP A 18 -16.77 -11.03 8.12
N LEU A 19 -16.13 -10.33 9.04
CA LEU A 19 -15.35 -10.91 10.12
C LEU A 19 -16.15 -10.85 11.42
N HIS A 20 -16.42 -12.02 11.99
CA HIS A 20 -17.24 -12.15 13.18
C HIS A 20 -16.39 -12.34 14.43
N HIS A 21 -17.00 -12.11 15.59
CA HIS A 21 -16.37 -12.38 16.87
C HIS A 21 -15.96 -13.86 16.97
N ARG A 22 -14.69 -14.09 17.33
CA ARG A 22 -14.00 -15.40 17.43
C ARG A 22 -13.55 -16.02 16.11
N ASP A 23 -13.70 -15.35 14.97
CA ASP A 23 -13.00 -15.77 13.76
C ASP A 23 -11.49 -15.60 13.93
N GLU A 24 -10.71 -16.50 13.31
CA GLU A 24 -9.25 -16.44 13.27
C GLU A 24 -8.78 -16.23 11.83
N VAL A 25 -7.92 -15.23 11.64
CA VAL A 25 -7.32 -14.92 10.33
C VAL A 25 -5.89 -15.45 10.30
N VAL A 26 -5.64 -16.46 9.46
CA VAL A 26 -4.32 -17.05 9.26
C VAL A 26 -3.76 -16.63 7.90
N ILE A 27 -2.61 -15.95 7.90
CA ILE A 27 -1.96 -15.46 6.68
C ILE A 27 -0.68 -16.25 6.43
N TYR A 28 -0.52 -16.73 5.20
CA TYR A 28 0.67 -17.43 4.74
C TYR A 28 1.03 -17.01 3.31
N ARG A 29 2.26 -17.27 2.91
CA ARG A 29 2.71 -17.00 1.54
C ARG A 29 1.97 -17.92 0.57
N SER A 30 1.27 -17.34 -0.40
CA SER A 30 0.63 -18.09 -1.48
C SER A 30 1.66 -18.92 -2.27
N GLU A 31 1.23 -20.09 -2.75
CA GLU A 31 2.00 -20.89 -3.70
C GLU A 31 2.07 -20.22 -5.09
N ALA A 32 1.04 -19.44 -5.43
CA ALA A 32 0.99 -18.67 -6.66
C ALA A 32 1.72 -17.33 -6.50
N MET A 33 2.58 -17.00 -7.47
CA MET A 33 3.33 -15.73 -7.50
C MET A 33 2.92 -14.87 -8.68
N ILE A 34 2.73 -13.58 -8.41
CA ILE A 34 2.52 -12.56 -9.44
C ILE A 34 3.85 -12.28 -10.14
N ARG A 35 3.88 -12.38 -11.48
CA ARG A 35 5.04 -12.03 -12.30
C ARG A 35 4.85 -10.63 -12.87
N LEU A 36 5.62 -9.68 -12.38
CA LEU A 36 5.59 -8.29 -12.85
C LEU A 36 6.60 -8.10 -13.99
N LEU A 37 6.16 -7.47 -15.08
CA LEU A 37 7.05 -7.02 -16.15
C LEU A 37 7.52 -5.60 -15.83
N THR A 38 8.84 -5.41 -15.80
CA THR A 38 9.45 -4.10 -15.53
C THR A 38 10.16 -3.62 -16.80
N PRO A 39 9.87 -2.41 -17.31
CA PRO A 39 10.55 -1.90 -18.49
C PRO A 39 12.04 -1.62 -18.21
N PRO A 40 12.92 -1.69 -19.21
CA PRO A 40 14.34 -1.37 -19.05
C PRO A 40 14.54 0.04 -18.48
N GLY A 41 15.48 0.19 -17.54
CA GLY A 41 15.78 1.46 -16.91
C GLY A 41 14.84 1.90 -15.78
N HIS A 42 13.76 1.14 -15.48
CA HIS A 42 12.91 1.45 -14.33
C HIS A 42 13.58 1.09 -13.01
N SER A 43 13.73 2.08 -12.13
CA SER A 43 14.18 1.91 -10.76
C SER A 43 13.00 1.96 -9.79
N TYR A 44 12.82 0.90 -8.99
CA TYR A 44 11.82 0.87 -7.91
C TYR A 44 11.92 2.12 -7.01
N PHE A 45 13.14 2.53 -6.67
CA PHE A 45 13.36 3.69 -5.80
C PHE A 45 13.07 5.03 -6.48
N GLU A 46 13.22 5.13 -7.80
CA GLU A 46 12.81 6.33 -8.54
C GLU A 46 11.30 6.49 -8.55
N ILE A 47 10.57 5.39 -8.81
CA ILE A 47 9.11 5.38 -8.75
C ILE A 47 8.64 5.76 -7.34
N LEU A 48 9.28 5.21 -6.30
CA LEU A 48 8.93 5.49 -4.92
C LEU A 48 9.15 6.98 -4.57
N ARG A 49 10.30 7.54 -4.93
CA ARG A 49 10.61 8.97 -4.68
C ARG A 49 9.61 9.88 -5.37
N THR A 50 9.29 9.61 -6.63
CA THR A 50 8.33 10.41 -7.40
C THR A 50 6.93 10.32 -6.82
N LYS A 51 6.45 9.09 -6.51
CA LYS A 51 5.09 8.89 -5.99
C LYS A 51 4.88 9.45 -4.59
N LEU A 52 5.92 9.43 -3.75
CA LEU A 52 5.85 9.92 -2.36
C LEU A 52 6.43 11.32 -2.17
N MET A 53 6.88 11.97 -3.26
CA MET A 53 7.52 13.29 -3.25
C MET A 53 8.74 13.37 -2.31
N TRP A 54 9.49 12.28 -2.19
CA TRP A 54 10.67 12.23 -1.34
C TRP A 54 11.85 12.96 -1.97
N GLY A 55 12.47 13.87 -1.22
CA GLY A 55 13.49 14.80 -1.71
C GLY A 55 12.89 16.13 -2.20
N GLY A 56 11.82 16.58 -1.53
CA GLY A 56 11.01 17.76 -1.88
C GLY A 56 11.79 19.00 -2.30
N VAL A 57 11.08 19.93 -2.94
CA VAL A 57 11.60 21.20 -3.43
C VAL A 57 12.48 21.83 -2.34
N THR A 58 13.80 21.82 -2.54
CA THR A 58 14.66 22.74 -1.80
C THR A 58 14.23 24.12 -2.27
N TYR A 59 13.41 24.82 -1.49
CA TYR A 59 13.18 26.23 -1.72
C TYR A 59 14.57 26.88 -1.55
N ASN A 60 15.24 27.14 -2.67
CA ASN A 60 16.51 27.83 -2.64
C ASN A 60 16.16 29.28 -2.34
N SER A 61 16.13 29.63 -1.06
CA SER A 61 16.08 31.01 -0.58
C SER A 61 17.41 31.70 -0.91
N ASN A 62 17.66 31.94 -2.19
CA ASN A 62 18.72 32.81 -2.66
C ASN A 62 18.31 33.40 -4.01
N GLY A 63 17.47 34.42 -3.92
CA GLY A 63 17.08 35.28 -5.03
C GLY A 63 16.38 36.55 -4.58
N ASP A 64 16.54 36.97 -3.31
CA ASP A 64 16.39 38.39 -2.96
C ASP A 64 17.65 39.10 -3.45
N ARG A 65 17.55 39.66 -4.66
CA ARG A 65 18.17 40.91 -5.12
C ARG A 65 17.65 41.28 -6.50
#